data_AF-A0A257Z905-F1
#
_entry.id   AF-A0A257Z905-F1
#
_cell.length_a   1.000
_cell.length_b   1.000
_cell.length_c   1.000
_cell.angle_alpha   90.00
_cell.angle_beta   90.00
_cell.angle_gamma   90.00
#
_symmetry.space_group_name_H-M   'P 1'
#
loop_
_entity.id
_entity.type
_entity.pdbx_description
1 polymer ?
#
loop_
_entity_poly.entity_id
_entity_poly.type
_entity_poly.pdbx_seq_one_letter_code
_entity_poly.pdbx_strand_id
1 'polypeptide(L)'
;MSDTDGKKPLGLGGPPRSGQVKQSFSHGRTKSVVVETKRKRVVVPTVAKPGTPGSGSTGSGNLGDPSKRPAGISDAEMERRMAALRAAKAREAEDNVRRAEDDRLREEDRARRREEIETKEREDRERTEALRLRAEEEERAARAAAAAAAAAAETRRSDVLGTRSRSATPPAPEPAAGARPADRAAPGTTEDPRGPASAKPGLAPRKTDRDRDDRTDRGAKRTTADDGRRSGKLTLNDALSGEGGRTRSLAAMKRKQEKARAKALGLGQKAEKQVRDVQLPETIVISELANRMAERAADVVKSLMKMGMMVTMN
;
A
#
# COMPACT_ATOMS: atom_id res chain seq x y z
N MET A 1 45.38 -46.34 35.18
CA MET A 1 44.30 -47.01 35.94
C MET A 1 43.54 -45.96 36.73
N SER A 2 42.24 -45.76 36.46
CA SER A 2 41.31 -45.02 37.35
C SER A 2 39.85 -45.09 36.87
N ASP A 3 39.39 -46.27 36.44
CA ASP A 3 37.99 -46.50 36.06
C ASP A 3 37.08 -46.65 37.29
N THR A 4 36.68 -45.53 37.90
CA THR A 4 35.46 -45.42 38.74
C THR A 4 35.06 -43.96 38.94
N ASP A 5 34.33 -43.37 38.00
CA ASP A 5 33.49 -42.18 38.26
C ASP A 5 32.12 -42.42 37.60
N GLY A 6 31.05 -42.43 38.41
CA GLY A 6 29.80 -43.13 38.12
C GLY A 6 28.86 -42.50 37.08
N LYS A 7 29.40 -41.78 36.10
CA LYS A 7 28.65 -40.95 35.14
C LYS A 7 28.60 -41.67 33.78
N LYS A 8 27.41 -42.12 33.36
CA LYS A 8 27.21 -42.69 32.02
C LYS A 8 27.66 -41.69 30.94
N PRO A 9 28.51 -42.09 29.98
CA PRO A 9 28.88 -41.19 28.88
C PRO A 9 27.65 -40.83 28.04
N LEU A 10 27.61 -39.60 27.53
CA LEU A 10 26.50 -39.04 26.74
C LEU A 10 26.47 -39.59 25.30
N GLY A 11 26.37 -40.90 25.15
CA GLY A 11 26.20 -41.55 23.85
C GLY A 11 24.81 -41.27 23.27
N LEU A 12 24.74 -40.74 22.05
CA LEU A 12 23.48 -40.52 21.32
C LEU A 12 22.80 -41.82 20.83
N GLY A 13 23.34 -43.00 21.21
CA GLY A 13 22.89 -44.33 20.81
C GLY A 13 21.90 -45.00 21.76
N GLY A 14 20.93 -44.26 22.30
CA GLY A 14 19.83 -44.87 23.07
C GLY A 14 18.93 -45.75 22.20
N PRO A 15 18.26 -46.79 22.75
CA PRO A 15 17.28 -47.59 22.00
C PRO A 15 16.17 -46.69 21.45
N PRO A 16 15.55 -47.04 20.30
CA PRO A 16 14.69 -46.14 19.53
C PRO A 16 13.42 -45.75 20.31
N ARG A 17 13.50 -44.60 20.99
CA ARG A 17 12.34 -43.95 21.62
C ARG A 17 11.39 -43.50 20.52
N SER A 18 10.10 -43.72 20.75
CA SER A 18 9.02 -43.43 19.80
C SER A 18 9.12 -41.98 19.29
N GLY A 19 9.07 -41.82 17.96
CA GLY A 19 9.42 -40.58 17.25
C GLY A 19 8.39 -39.44 17.37
N GLN A 20 7.84 -39.20 18.56
CA GLN A 20 6.99 -38.05 18.87
C GLN A 20 7.76 -36.98 19.63
N VAL A 21 8.24 -35.96 18.92
CA VAL A 21 8.80 -34.76 19.56
C VAL A 21 7.64 -33.83 19.92
N LYS A 22 7.41 -33.62 21.22
CA LYS A 22 6.40 -32.69 21.73
C LYS A 22 7.01 -31.31 21.93
N GLN A 23 6.89 -30.44 20.93
CA GLN A 23 7.32 -29.04 21.10
C GLN A 23 6.35 -28.27 22.00
N SER A 24 6.89 -27.70 23.07
CA SER A 24 6.24 -26.71 23.92
C SER A 24 6.57 -25.31 23.44
N PHE A 25 5.65 -24.70 22.69
CA PHE A 25 5.68 -23.26 22.44
C PHE A 25 5.21 -22.50 23.68
N SER A 26 5.80 -21.33 23.95
CA SER A 26 5.55 -20.50 25.14
C SER A 26 4.10 -20.03 25.31
N HIS A 27 3.26 -20.16 24.28
CA HIS A 27 1.86 -19.74 24.24
C HIS A 27 0.88 -20.93 24.27
N GLY A 28 1.18 -21.95 25.08
CA GLY A 28 0.23 -22.99 25.53
C GLY A 28 -0.18 -24.09 24.53
N ARG A 29 -0.08 -23.86 23.22
CA ARG A 29 -0.41 -24.89 22.20
C ARG A 29 0.78 -25.80 21.89
N THR A 30 0.80 -26.99 22.50
CA THR A 30 1.75 -28.06 22.11
C THR A 30 1.24 -28.82 20.90
N LYS A 31 2.06 -28.98 19.85
CA LYS A 31 1.83 -29.94 18.76
C LYS A 31 2.79 -31.12 18.92
N SER A 32 2.29 -32.33 18.81
CA SER A 32 3.10 -33.53 18.61
C SER A 32 3.40 -33.71 17.13
N VAL A 33 4.67 -33.93 16.79
CA VAL A 33 5.09 -34.28 15.43
C VAL A 33 5.61 -35.71 15.44
N VAL A 34 4.99 -36.57 14.64
CA VAL A 34 5.45 -37.96 14.41
C VAL A 34 6.45 -37.95 13.27
N VAL A 35 7.67 -38.46 13.49
CA VAL A 35 8.71 -38.58 12.46
C VAL A 35 8.90 -40.05 12.09
N GLU A 36 8.22 -40.50 11.04
CA GLU A 36 8.39 -41.86 10.51
C GLU A 36 9.62 -41.95 9.59
N THR A 37 10.69 -42.57 10.09
CA THR A 37 11.94 -42.75 9.33
C THR A 37 11.83 -43.93 8.35
N LYS A 38 11.15 -43.70 7.23
CA LYS A 38 10.94 -44.67 6.13
C LYS A 38 12.26 -45.17 5.53
N ARG A 39 12.77 -46.31 6.03
CA ARG A 39 13.98 -46.98 5.49
C ARG A 39 13.75 -47.40 4.04
N LYS A 40 14.61 -46.92 3.12
CA LYS A 40 14.62 -47.30 1.71
C LYS A 40 15.06 -48.76 1.56
N ARG A 41 14.11 -49.69 1.36
CA ARG A 41 14.42 -51.08 1.01
C ARG A 41 15.03 -51.10 -0.39
N VAL A 42 16.33 -51.40 -0.49
CA VAL A 42 17.01 -51.59 -1.78
C VAL A 42 16.56 -52.93 -2.37
N VAL A 43 15.87 -52.87 -3.51
CA VAL A 43 15.58 -54.06 -4.32
C VAL A 43 16.76 -54.26 -5.26
N VAL A 44 17.50 -55.34 -5.06
CA VAL A 44 18.47 -55.82 -6.05
C VAL A 44 17.66 -56.42 -7.20
N PRO A 45 17.81 -55.96 -8.46
CA PRO A 45 17.15 -56.60 -9.59
C PRO A 45 17.79 -57.96 -9.84
N THR A 46 17.05 -59.04 -9.57
CA THR A 46 17.42 -60.37 -10.08
C THR A 46 17.25 -60.36 -11.60
N VAL A 47 18.25 -60.87 -12.33
CA VAL A 47 18.25 -60.84 -13.80
C VAL A 47 17.28 -61.88 -14.35
N ALA A 48 16.01 -61.49 -14.47
CA ALA A 48 15.02 -62.21 -15.25
C ALA A 48 15.34 -62.06 -16.75
N LYS A 49 15.10 -63.13 -17.52
CA LYS A 49 15.34 -63.16 -18.98
C LYS A 49 14.52 -62.07 -19.69
N PRO A 50 15.03 -61.49 -20.80
CA PRO A 50 14.30 -60.49 -21.56
C PRO A 50 13.06 -61.12 -22.23
N GLY A 51 11.89 -60.87 -21.65
CA GLY A 51 10.63 -61.02 -22.37
C GLY A 51 10.49 -59.91 -23.40
N THR A 52 10.08 -60.26 -24.62
CA THR A 52 9.94 -59.36 -25.77
C THR A 52 9.20 -58.06 -25.41
N PRO A 53 9.67 -56.87 -25.82
CA PRO A 53 8.90 -55.65 -25.66
C PRO A 53 7.60 -55.77 -26.48
N GLY A 54 6.46 -55.80 -25.79
CA GLY A 54 5.16 -55.84 -26.43
C GLY A 54 4.96 -54.58 -27.27
N SER A 55 5.03 -54.73 -28.59
CA SER A 55 4.74 -53.64 -29.53
C SER A 55 3.37 -53.05 -29.23
N GLY A 56 3.26 -51.72 -29.26
CA GLY A 56 2.02 -50.98 -29.01
C GLY A 56 1.01 -51.24 -30.13
N SER A 57 0.31 -52.36 -30.05
CA SER A 57 -0.71 -52.74 -31.02
C SER A 57 -1.85 -51.72 -31.00
N THR A 58 -1.97 -50.94 -32.07
CA THR A 58 -3.16 -50.16 -32.42
C THR A 58 -4.27 -51.11 -32.91
N GLY A 59 -4.62 -52.07 -32.07
CA GLY A 59 -5.65 -53.07 -32.31
C GLY A 59 -6.95 -52.68 -31.61
N SER A 60 -8.08 -53.04 -32.21
CA SER A 60 -9.39 -52.93 -31.56
C SER A 60 -9.34 -53.60 -30.19
N GLY A 61 -9.94 -52.95 -29.18
CA GLY A 61 -9.69 -53.32 -27.79
C GLY A 61 -10.13 -54.75 -27.49
N ASN A 62 -9.18 -55.60 -27.06
CA ASN A 62 -9.47 -56.86 -26.38
C ASN A 62 -10.03 -56.58 -24.97
N LEU A 63 -11.20 -55.97 -24.97
CA LEU A 63 -12.17 -55.88 -23.92
C LEU A 63 -12.54 -57.33 -23.53
N GLY A 64 -11.82 -57.88 -22.55
CA GLY A 64 -11.89 -59.30 -22.19
C GLY A 64 -13.28 -59.78 -21.75
N ASP A 65 -13.55 -61.06 -22.02
CA ASP A 65 -14.76 -61.86 -21.74
C ASP A 65 -15.92 -61.08 -21.07
N PRO A 66 -17.00 -60.78 -21.81
CA PRO A 66 -18.12 -59.99 -21.27
C PRO A 66 -18.81 -60.65 -20.08
N SER A 67 -18.75 -61.98 -19.96
CA SER A 67 -19.34 -62.73 -18.85
C SER A 67 -18.64 -62.53 -17.50
N LYS A 68 -17.41 -61.99 -17.51
CA LYS A 68 -16.58 -61.78 -16.31
C LYS A 68 -16.64 -60.34 -15.79
N ARG A 69 -17.62 -59.54 -16.23
CA ARG A 69 -17.69 -58.10 -15.96
C ARG A 69 -18.66 -57.74 -14.84
N PRO A 70 -18.28 -56.81 -13.94
CA PRO A 70 -19.24 -56.27 -12.99
C PRO A 70 -20.38 -55.55 -13.74
N ALA A 71 -21.61 -55.88 -13.36
CA ALA A 71 -22.87 -55.29 -13.85
C ALA A 71 -23.22 -55.51 -15.34
N GLY A 72 -22.65 -56.50 -16.04
CA GLY A 72 -23.14 -56.92 -17.38
C GLY A 72 -23.01 -55.87 -18.50
N ILE A 73 -22.13 -54.88 -18.31
CA ILE A 73 -21.96 -53.72 -19.19
C ILE A 73 -21.46 -54.15 -20.57
N SER A 74 -22.19 -53.74 -21.62
CA SER A 74 -21.84 -54.02 -23.03
C SER A 74 -20.50 -53.40 -23.44
N ASP A 75 -19.80 -54.01 -24.41
CA ASP A 75 -18.50 -53.50 -24.87
C ASP A 75 -18.55 -52.06 -25.39
N ALA A 76 -19.56 -51.72 -26.18
CA ALA A 76 -19.79 -50.36 -26.68
C ALA A 76 -20.11 -49.35 -25.56
N GLU A 77 -20.60 -49.79 -24.41
CA GLU A 77 -20.82 -48.93 -23.23
C GLU A 77 -19.54 -48.80 -22.39
N MET A 78 -18.79 -49.90 -22.18
CA MET A 78 -17.50 -49.84 -21.51
C MET A 78 -16.49 -48.98 -22.29
N GLU A 79 -16.47 -49.08 -23.62
CA GLU A 79 -15.64 -48.21 -24.47
C GLU A 79 -16.03 -46.74 -24.31
N ARG A 80 -17.33 -46.40 -24.38
CA ARG A 80 -17.82 -45.03 -24.16
C ARG A 80 -17.46 -44.50 -22.77
N ARG A 81 -17.55 -45.34 -21.73
CA ARG A 81 -17.10 -45.00 -20.36
C ARG A 81 -15.59 -44.76 -20.30
N MET A 82 -14.78 -45.58 -20.97
CA MET A 82 -13.33 -45.41 -21.03
C MET A 82 -12.91 -44.19 -21.86
N ALA A 83 -13.62 -43.88 -22.94
CA ALA A 83 -13.44 -42.65 -23.72
C ALA A 83 -13.78 -41.41 -22.88
N ALA A 84 -14.91 -41.43 -22.17
CA ALA A 84 -15.29 -40.35 -21.25
C ALA A 84 -14.25 -40.14 -20.12
N LEU A 85 -13.72 -41.21 -19.53
CA LEU A 85 -12.66 -41.12 -18.52
C LEU A 85 -11.32 -40.59 -19.09
N ARG A 86 -10.97 -40.92 -20.34
CA ARG A 86 -9.81 -40.34 -21.03
C ARG A 86 -10.00 -38.84 -21.30
N ALA A 87 -11.18 -38.45 -21.81
CA ALA A 87 -11.52 -37.05 -22.08
C ALA A 87 -11.59 -36.21 -20.79
N ALA A 88 -12.10 -36.77 -19.69
CA ALA A 88 -12.08 -36.11 -18.38
C ALA A 88 -10.64 -35.87 -17.89
N LYS A 89 -9.75 -36.86 -18.00
CA LYS A 89 -8.33 -36.72 -17.64
C LYS A 89 -7.56 -35.74 -18.52
N ALA A 90 -7.89 -35.65 -19.81
CA ALA A 90 -7.31 -34.64 -20.71
C ALA A 90 -7.68 -33.22 -20.24
N ARG A 91 -8.98 -32.97 -20.00
CA ARG A 91 -9.46 -31.69 -19.45
C ARG A 91 -8.87 -31.37 -18.08
N GLU A 92 -8.74 -32.38 -17.20
CA GLU A 92 -8.10 -32.21 -15.89
C GLU A 92 -6.62 -31.79 -16.03
N ALA A 93 -5.89 -32.37 -16.98
CA ALA A 93 -4.51 -31.98 -17.28
C ALA A 93 -4.43 -30.54 -17.85
N GLU A 94 -5.30 -30.20 -18.80
CA GLU A 94 -5.41 -28.84 -19.37
C GLU A 94 -5.76 -27.79 -18.30
N ASP A 95 -6.74 -28.08 -17.43
CA ASP A 95 -7.12 -27.21 -16.31
C ASP A 95 -6.01 -27.11 -15.24
N ASN A 96 -5.22 -28.17 -15.02
CA ASN A 96 -4.07 -28.15 -14.13
C ASN A 96 -2.93 -27.28 -14.71
N VAL A 97 -2.65 -27.38 -16.02
CA VAL A 97 -1.67 -26.52 -16.70
C VAL A 97 -2.12 -25.06 -16.65
N ARG A 98 -3.35 -24.75 -17.05
CA ARG A 98 -3.88 -23.38 -17.01
C ARG A 98 -3.82 -22.78 -15.61
N ARG A 99 -4.13 -23.55 -14.55
CA ARG A 99 -3.99 -23.08 -13.16
C ARG A 99 -2.53 -22.81 -12.77
N ALA A 100 -1.60 -23.69 -13.15
CA ALA A 100 -0.17 -23.50 -12.88
C ALA A 100 0.43 -22.30 -13.64
N GLU A 101 -0.05 -22.00 -14.85
CA GLU A 101 0.33 -20.81 -15.61
C GLU A 101 -0.23 -19.53 -14.98
N ASP A 102 -1.51 -19.52 -14.58
CA ASP A 102 -2.14 -18.39 -13.89
C ASP A 102 -1.44 -18.09 -12.55
N ASP A 103 -1.09 -19.13 -11.77
CA ASP A 103 -0.36 -18.97 -10.51
C ASP A 103 1.08 -18.48 -10.72
N ARG A 104 1.79 -18.94 -11.76
CA ARG A 104 3.10 -18.39 -12.16
C ARG A 104 2.99 -16.92 -12.55
N LEU A 105 2.00 -16.53 -13.36
CA LEU A 105 1.79 -15.14 -13.75
C LEU A 105 1.50 -14.24 -12.54
N ARG A 106 0.73 -14.73 -11.56
CA ARG A 106 0.51 -14.06 -10.27
C ARG A 106 1.78 -13.98 -9.41
N GLU A 107 2.70 -14.94 -9.52
CA GLU A 107 4.01 -14.89 -8.83
C GLU A 107 4.97 -13.92 -9.51
N GLU A 108 5.01 -13.88 -10.84
CA GLU A 108 5.79 -12.90 -11.61
C GLU A 108 5.34 -11.46 -11.35
N ASP A 109 4.03 -11.17 -11.36
CA ASP A 109 3.51 -9.85 -11.01
C ASP A 109 3.87 -9.45 -9.56
N ARG A 110 3.81 -10.41 -8.61
CA ARG A 110 4.27 -10.20 -7.23
C ARG A 110 5.80 -10.00 -7.12
N ALA A 111 6.59 -10.62 -7.99
CA ALA A 111 8.05 -10.44 -8.05
C ALA A 111 8.41 -9.06 -8.64
N ARG A 112 7.88 -8.73 -9.81
CA ARG A 112 8.12 -7.43 -10.49
C ARG A 112 7.74 -6.24 -9.60
N ARG A 113 6.65 -6.32 -8.83
CA ARG A 113 6.27 -5.29 -7.85
C ARG A 113 7.25 -5.17 -6.68
N ARG A 114 7.89 -6.27 -6.25
CA ARG A 114 8.94 -6.22 -5.22
C ARG A 114 10.22 -5.61 -5.79
N GLU A 115 10.58 -5.96 -7.02
CA GLU A 115 11.74 -5.40 -7.73
C GLU A 115 11.56 -3.89 -8.02
N GLU A 116 10.36 -3.43 -8.39
CA GLU A 116 10.05 -2.00 -8.55
C GLU A 116 10.14 -1.25 -7.20
N ILE A 117 9.65 -1.86 -6.11
CA ILE A 117 9.78 -1.28 -4.77
C ILE A 117 11.24 -1.25 -4.33
N GLU A 118 12.01 -2.31 -4.55
CA GLU A 118 13.41 -2.39 -4.10
C GLU A 118 14.34 -1.48 -4.91
N THR A 119 14.21 -1.42 -6.24
CA THR A 119 14.98 -0.49 -7.08
C THR A 119 14.68 0.95 -6.68
N LYS A 120 13.41 1.29 -6.43
CA LYS A 120 13.01 2.60 -5.93
C LYS A 120 13.50 2.89 -4.52
N GLU A 121 13.46 1.94 -3.60
CA GLU A 121 14.02 2.12 -2.26
C GLU A 121 15.54 2.33 -2.31
N ARG A 122 16.25 1.68 -3.24
CA ARG A 122 17.68 1.95 -3.48
C ARG A 122 17.89 3.36 -4.01
N GLU A 123 17.17 3.78 -5.06
CA GLU A 123 17.23 5.16 -5.58
C GLU A 123 16.93 6.22 -4.50
N ASP A 124 15.88 6.02 -3.71
CA ASP A 124 15.46 6.98 -2.69
C ASP A 124 16.44 7.00 -1.50
N ARG A 125 17.07 5.87 -1.14
CA ARG A 125 18.20 5.82 -0.19
C ARG A 125 19.41 6.59 -0.73
N GLU A 126 19.87 6.27 -1.95
CA GLU A 126 20.98 6.97 -2.62
C GLU A 126 20.74 8.48 -2.71
N ARG A 127 19.50 8.91 -3.01
CA ARG A 127 19.11 10.33 -2.96
C ARG A 127 19.23 10.93 -1.56
N THR A 128 18.78 10.24 -0.51
CA THR A 128 18.90 10.74 0.87
C THR A 128 20.34 10.78 1.37
N GLU A 129 21.18 9.83 0.95
CA GLU A 129 22.60 9.80 1.29
C GLU A 129 23.38 10.89 0.53
N ALA A 130 23.12 11.09 -0.76
CA ALA A 130 23.68 12.19 -1.53
C ALA A 130 23.26 13.58 -0.99
N LEU A 131 22.03 13.71 -0.50
CA LEU A 131 21.57 14.94 0.17
C LEU A 131 22.24 15.15 1.55
N ARG A 132 22.47 14.08 2.31
CA ARG A 132 23.23 14.15 3.58
C ARG A 132 24.68 14.55 3.34
N LEU A 133 25.37 13.90 2.41
CA LEU A 133 26.76 14.21 2.09
C LEU A 133 26.93 15.68 1.66
N ARG A 134 26.02 16.20 0.83
CA ARG A 134 26.00 17.63 0.46
C ARG A 134 25.75 18.54 1.66
N ALA A 135 24.81 18.21 2.55
CA ALA A 135 24.57 18.98 3.76
C ALA A 135 25.79 18.96 4.71
N GLU A 136 26.49 17.84 4.83
CA GLU A 136 27.72 17.71 5.62
C GLU A 136 28.92 18.43 4.97
N GLU A 137 28.94 18.58 3.65
CA GLU A 137 29.93 19.41 2.93
C GLU A 137 29.62 20.91 3.07
N GLU A 138 28.36 21.32 2.92
CA GLU A 138 27.90 22.69 3.18
C GLU A 138 28.13 23.09 4.64
N GLU A 139 27.88 22.19 5.61
CA GLU A 139 28.17 22.48 7.03
C GLU A 139 29.68 22.56 7.30
N ARG A 140 30.50 21.68 6.71
CA ARG A 140 31.97 21.78 6.81
C ARG A 140 32.49 23.07 6.19
N ALA A 141 31.95 23.49 5.04
CA ALA A 141 32.29 24.75 4.39
C ALA A 141 31.84 25.97 5.24
N ALA A 142 30.64 25.93 5.83
CA ALA A 142 30.14 26.98 6.71
C ALA A 142 30.97 27.09 8.01
N ARG A 143 31.33 25.95 8.63
CA ARG A 143 32.23 25.90 9.80
C ARG A 143 33.62 26.44 9.46
N ALA A 144 34.18 26.09 8.30
CA ALA A 144 35.47 26.61 7.84
C ALA A 144 35.42 28.13 7.55
N ALA A 145 34.37 28.61 6.90
CA ALA A 145 34.15 30.03 6.65
C ALA A 145 33.96 30.83 7.95
N ALA A 146 33.22 30.29 8.92
CA ALA A 146 33.06 30.89 10.24
C ALA A 146 34.38 30.94 11.02
N ALA A 147 35.20 29.88 10.97
CA ALA A 147 36.53 29.85 11.58
C ALA A 147 37.48 30.86 10.91
N ALA A 148 37.47 30.97 9.58
CA ALA A 148 38.25 31.96 8.84
C ALA A 148 37.81 33.40 9.15
N ALA A 149 36.49 33.64 9.26
CA ALA A 149 35.95 34.94 9.65
C ALA A 149 36.31 35.30 11.11
N ALA A 150 36.30 34.34 12.03
CA ALA A 150 36.74 34.53 13.42
C ALA A 150 38.25 34.85 13.50
N ALA A 151 39.08 34.12 12.75
CA ALA A 151 40.52 34.40 12.67
C ALA A 151 40.81 35.79 12.06
N ALA A 152 40.09 36.17 10.99
CA ALA A 152 40.20 37.48 10.37
C ALA A 152 39.65 38.63 11.25
N ALA A 153 38.71 38.34 12.17
CA ALA A 153 38.29 39.28 13.19
C ALA A 153 39.34 39.42 14.29
N GLU A 154 40.00 38.33 14.70
CA GLU A 154 41.04 38.35 15.74
C GLU A 154 42.31 39.08 15.28
N THR A 155 42.77 38.86 14.05
CA THR A 155 43.91 39.62 13.50
C THR A 155 43.59 41.12 13.46
N ARG A 156 42.39 41.52 13.01
CA ARG A 156 41.93 42.92 13.05
C ARG A 156 41.89 43.50 14.47
N ARG A 157 41.48 42.73 15.49
CA ARG A 157 41.54 43.17 16.90
C ARG A 157 43.00 43.41 17.33
N SER A 158 43.90 42.50 17.01
CA SER A 158 45.32 42.62 17.37
C SER A 158 46.01 43.84 16.75
N ASP A 159 45.68 44.18 15.49
CA ASP A 159 46.18 45.35 14.78
C ASP A 159 45.64 46.67 15.36
N VAL A 160 44.34 46.73 15.66
CA VAL A 160 43.71 47.89 16.33
C VAL A 160 44.26 48.11 17.75
N LEU A 161 44.65 47.04 18.46
CA LEU A 161 45.33 47.14 19.76
C LEU A 161 46.80 47.58 19.61
N GLY A 162 47.54 47.02 18.65
CA GLY A 162 48.94 47.36 18.36
C GLY A 162 49.15 48.79 17.82
N THR A 163 48.13 49.36 17.18
CA THR A 163 48.13 50.78 16.75
C THR A 163 47.80 51.74 17.89
N ARG A 164 46.82 51.42 18.76
CA ARG A 164 46.49 52.24 19.95
C ARG A 164 47.65 52.37 20.95
N SER A 165 48.55 51.39 21.00
CA SER A 165 49.75 51.43 21.86
C SER A 165 50.78 52.53 21.46
N ARG A 166 50.59 53.24 20.35
CA ARG A 166 51.50 54.29 19.85
C ARG A 166 50.95 55.72 19.88
N SER A 167 49.79 55.96 20.50
CA SER A 167 49.18 57.29 20.62
C SER A 167 48.75 57.60 22.07
N ALA A 168 49.72 57.78 22.96
CA ALA A 168 49.50 58.12 24.37
C ALA A 168 49.77 59.62 24.63
N THR A 169 48.77 60.47 24.36
CA THR A 169 48.79 61.90 24.72
C THR A 169 47.47 62.27 25.40
N PRO A 170 47.44 62.57 26.72
CA PRO A 170 46.21 62.80 27.47
C PRO A 170 45.83 64.29 27.59
N PRO A 171 44.53 64.62 27.55
CA PRO A 171 43.96 65.82 28.17
C PRO A 171 43.09 65.48 29.41
N ALA A 172 42.88 66.48 30.28
CA ALA A 172 42.16 66.41 31.56
C ALA A 172 40.88 67.32 31.53
N PRO A 173 40.03 67.43 32.59
CA PRO A 173 38.56 67.40 32.38
C PRO A 173 37.74 68.61 32.92
N GLU A 174 36.40 68.44 32.93
CA GLU A 174 35.34 69.15 33.70
C GLU A 174 34.80 70.53 33.22
N PRO A 175 33.59 71.00 33.66
CA PRO A 175 32.36 70.30 34.14
C PRO A 175 30.98 70.91 33.68
N ALA A 176 29.85 70.32 34.17
CA ALA A 176 28.50 70.93 34.39
C ALA A 176 27.60 71.34 33.16
N ALA A 177 26.25 71.40 33.22
CA ALA A 177 25.20 70.84 34.12
C ALA A 177 23.78 70.92 33.46
N GLY A 178 22.76 70.23 33.99
CA GLY A 178 21.34 70.30 33.54
C GLY A 178 20.40 69.27 34.21
N ALA A 179 19.08 69.53 34.35
CA ALA A 179 18.19 68.82 35.30
C ALA A 179 16.89 68.16 34.73
N ARG A 180 16.18 67.41 35.59
CA ARG A 180 14.93 66.59 35.40
C ARG A 180 13.65 67.39 35.83
N PRO A 181 12.41 66.84 36.02
CA PRO A 181 11.73 65.54 35.73
C PRO A 181 10.46 65.69 34.83
N ALA A 182 9.58 64.72 34.47
CA ALA A 182 9.40 63.25 34.69
C ALA A 182 8.28 62.74 35.68
N ASP A 183 7.07 62.49 35.16
CA ASP A 183 5.91 61.71 35.69
C ASP A 183 5.31 60.87 34.52
N ARG A 184 4.71 59.65 34.56
CA ARG A 184 3.89 58.87 35.54
C ARG A 184 2.39 59.26 35.51
N ALA A 185 1.37 58.38 35.54
CA ALA A 185 1.25 56.91 35.67
C ALA A 185 0.05 56.34 34.85
N ALA A 186 -0.19 55.02 34.93
CA ALA A 186 -1.47 54.37 34.58
C ALA A 186 -2.19 53.86 35.84
N PRO A 187 -3.53 53.96 35.90
CA PRO A 187 -4.42 52.78 35.96
C PRO A 187 -5.61 52.92 34.97
N GLY A 188 -6.59 52.01 34.86
CA GLY A 188 -6.90 50.78 35.62
C GLY A 188 -8.00 49.94 34.96
N THR A 189 -8.90 49.34 35.75
CA THR A 189 -9.94 48.37 35.31
C THR A 189 -11.28 48.55 36.04
N THR A 190 -12.40 48.57 35.31
CA THR A 190 -13.76 48.04 35.66
C THR A 190 -14.65 48.18 34.39
N GLU A 191 -15.26 47.12 33.85
CA GLU A 191 -16.53 46.44 34.20
C GLU A 191 -17.82 47.11 33.69
N ASP A 192 -18.63 46.29 32.99
CA ASP A 192 -20.01 46.52 32.47
C ASP A 192 -21.00 46.83 33.62
N PRO A 193 -22.16 47.51 33.41
CA PRO A 193 -23.24 46.89 32.61
C PRO A 193 -24.26 47.82 31.90
N ARG A 194 -24.74 47.39 30.71
CA ARG A 194 -26.17 47.19 30.32
C ARG A 194 -26.44 47.33 28.81
N GLY A 195 -26.96 46.26 28.21
CA GLY A 195 -27.72 46.31 26.94
C GLY A 195 -29.21 46.63 27.16
N PRO A 196 -30.16 46.26 26.24
CA PRO A 196 -29.99 45.31 25.13
C PRO A 196 -30.58 45.75 23.76
N ALA A 197 -30.05 45.18 22.66
CA ALA A 197 -30.77 45.01 21.39
C ALA A 197 -30.20 43.88 20.50
N SER A 198 -31.09 43.16 19.80
CA SER A 198 -30.87 42.47 18.52
C SER A 198 -29.86 41.31 18.36
N ALA A 199 -30.41 40.08 18.43
CA ALA A 199 -30.25 39.01 17.42
C ALA A 199 -28.89 38.29 17.18
N LYS A 200 -28.58 37.35 18.10
CA LYS A 200 -28.08 35.94 17.95
C LYS A 200 -27.12 35.50 16.79
N PRO A 201 -26.20 34.53 17.08
CA PRO A 201 -25.16 34.09 16.13
C PRO A 201 -25.56 32.89 15.24
N GLY A 202 -24.95 32.80 14.05
CA GLY A 202 -25.09 31.67 13.13
C GLY A 202 -23.85 30.75 13.07
N LEU A 203 -23.90 29.61 13.77
CA LEU A 203 -22.92 28.53 13.55
C LEU A 203 -23.19 27.83 12.21
N ALA A 204 -22.25 27.92 11.27
CA ALA A 204 -22.30 27.13 10.04
C ALA A 204 -21.93 25.64 10.33
N PRO A 205 -22.74 24.66 9.90
CA PRO A 205 -22.46 23.25 10.18
C PRO A 205 -21.22 22.76 9.42
N ARG A 206 -20.39 21.94 10.10
CA ARG A 206 -19.23 21.28 9.48
C ARG A 206 -19.71 20.34 8.37
N LYS A 207 -19.52 20.75 7.11
CA LYS A 207 -19.79 19.90 5.94
C LYS A 207 -18.91 18.65 5.99
N THR A 208 -19.53 17.48 5.88
CA THR A 208 -18.83 16.22 5.69
C THR A 208 -18.22 16.16 4.28
N ASP A 209 -17.12 15.44 4.12
CA ASP A 209 -16.31 15.48 2.87
C ASP A 209 -17.09 15.14 1.60
N ARG A 210 -18.14 14.32 1.74
CA ARG A 210 -19.00 13.83 0.65
C ARG A 210 -19.74 14.95 -0.11
N ASP A 211 -19.86 16.14 0.48
CA ASP A 211 -20.51 17.33 -0.11
C ASP A 211 -19.55 18.13 -1.04
N ARG A 212 -18.27 17.72 -1.11
CA ARG A 212 -17.18 18.40 -1.85
C ARG A 212 -16.98 17.84 -3.26
N ASP A 213 -17.12 16.53 -3.47
CA ASP A 213 -16.95 15.90 -4.79
C ASP A 213 -18.01 16.36 -5.79
N ASP A 214 -19.29 16.32 -5.41
CA ASP A 214 -20.41 16.66 -6.29
C ASP A 214 -20.42 18.16 -6.71
N ARG A 215 -19.77 19.02 -5.93
CA ARG A 215 -19.50 20.42 -6.30
C ARG A 215 -18.31 20.56 -7.26
N THR A 216 -17.36 19.64 -7.24
CA THR A 216 -16.11 19.72 -8.01
C THR A 216 -16.35 19.42 -9.50
N ASP A 217 -17.13 18.40 -9.85
CA ASP A 217 -17.48 18.11 -11.26
C ASP A 217 -18.29 19.25 -11.91
N ARG A 218 -19.21 19.86 -11.15
CA ARG A 218 -19.99 21.05 -11.59
C ARG A 218 -19.15 22.34 -11.64
N GLY A 219 -17.95 22.34 -11.06
CA GLY A 219 -16.97 23.41 -11.17
C GLY A 219 -16.16 23.31 -12.47
N ALA A 220 -15.54 22.15 -12.70
CA ALA A 220 -14.57 21.94 -13.78
C ALA A 220 -15.13 22.20 -15.19
N LYS A 221 -16.42 21.92 -15.44
CA LYS A 221 -17.03 22.09 -16.77
C LYS A 221 -17.18 23.55 -17.22
N ARG A 222 -17.14 24.53 -16.30
CA ARG A 222 -17.35 25.96 -16.64
C ARG A 222 -16.10 26.68 -17.14
N THR A 223 -14.90 26.30 -16.71
CA THR A 223 -13.66 26.98 -17.12
C THR A 223 -13.16 26.55 -18.50
N THR A 224 -13.53 25.36 -18.99
CA THR A 224 -13.12 24.86 -20.31
C THR A 224 -14.08 25.29 -21.44
N ALA A 225 -15.31 25.69 -21.11
CA ALA A 225 -16.35 25.99 -22.11
C ALA A 225 -16.26 27.40 -22.74
N ASP A 226 -15.52 28.32 -22.11
CA ASP A 226 -15.44 29.72 -22.56
C ASP A 226 -14.31 29.95 -23.60
N ASP A 227 -13.28 29.11 -23.55
CA ASP A 227 -12.04 29.23 -24.34
C ASP A 227 -12.29 29.03 -25.85
N GLY A 228 -13.10 28.03 -26.21
CA GLY A 228 -13.49 27.72 -27.59
C GLY A 228 -14.40 28.77 -28.27
N ARG A 229 -14.80 29.84 -27.55
CA ARG A 229 -15.47 31.02 -28.14
C ARG A 229 -14.48 32.13 -28.51
N ARG A 230 -13.25 32.05 -28.01
CA ARG A 230 -12.19 33.07 -28.16
C ARG A 230 -11.19 32.66 -29.23
N SER A 231 -10.90 31.36 -29.35
CA SER A 231 -9.96 30.76 -30.31
C SER A 231 -10.22 31.05 -31.80
N GLY A 232 -11.40 31.59 -32.16
CA GLY A 232 -11.74 31.98 -33.53
C GLY A 232 -11.27 33.39 -33.95
N LYS A 233 -10.76 34.20 -33.02
CA LYS A 233 -10.15 35.51 -33.32
C LYS A 233 -8.72 35.54 -32.79
N LEU A 234 -7.77 35.27 -33.68
CA LEU A 234 -6.35 35.56 -33.44
C LEU A 234 -6.21 37.07 -33.22
N THR A 235 -6.03 37.50 -31.98
CA THR A 235 -5.73 38.92 -31.72
C THR A 235 -4.23 39.14 -31.90
N LEU A 236 -3.85 40.38 -32.21
CA LEU A 236 -2.42 40.74 -32.33
C LEU A 236 -1.68 40.48 -31.01
N ASN A 237 -2.38 40.56 -29.86
CA ASN A 237 -1.86 40.18 -28.55
C ASN A 237 -1.59 38.68 -28.41
N ASP A 238 -2.39 37.80 -29.02
CA ASP A 238 -2.14 36.34 -28.99
C ASP A 238 -0.88 36.01 -29.82
N ALA A 239 -0.71 36.65 -30.98
CA ALA A 239 0.50 36.51 -31.79
C ALA A 239 1.75 37.06 -31.07
N LEU A 240 1.63 38.21 -30.39
CA LEU A 240 2.75 38.82 -29.63
C LEU A 240 3.05 38.11 -28.31
N SER A 241 2.09 37.37 -27.74
CA SER A 241 2.29 36.56 -26.53
C SER A 241 3.03 35.24 -26.82
N GLY A 242 3.22 34.91 -28.10
CA GLY A 242 3.93 33.73 -28.58
C GLY A 242 3.20 32.40 -28.36
N GLU A 243 3.87 31.32 -28.74
CA GLU A 243 3.43 29.92 -28.60
C GLU A 243 3.52 29.43 -27.13
N GLY A 244 3.01 30.25 -26.20
CA GLY A 244 3.29 30.18 -24.77
C GLY A 244 2.08 30.44 -23.87
N GLY A 245 0.87 30.15 -24.37
CA GLY A 245 -0.40 30.35 -23.66
C GLY A 245 -0.35 29.85 -22.21
N ARG A 246 -0.45 30.81 -21.26
CA ARG A 246 -0.32 30.69 -19.78
C ARG A 246 0.01 29.27 -19.28
N THR A 247 1.30 29.00 -19.15
CA THR A 247 1.84 27.71 -18.69
C THR A 247 1.12 27.21 -17.44
N ARG A 248 0.70 25.93 -17.46
CA ARG A 248 -0.05 25.31 -16.36
C ARG A 248 0.78 25.36 -15.08
N SER A 249 0.29 26.06 -14.06
CA SER A 249 1.02 26.27 -12.82
C SER A 249 1.49 24.95 -12.18
N LEU A 250 2.67 24.97 -11.56
CA LEU A 250 3.28 23.76 -11.00
C LEU A 250 2.39 23.05 -9.98
N ALA A 251 1.55 23.79 -9.24
CA ALA A 251 0.54 23.23 -8.35
C ALA A 251 -0.58 22.47 -9.10
N ALA A 252 -1.02 22.96 -10.26
CA ALA A 252 -2.00 22.27 -11.10
C ALA A 252 -1.39 21.00 -11.77
N MET A 253 -0.10 21.05 -12.14
CA MET A 253 0.62 19.89 -12.65
C MET A 253 0.84 18.82 -11.56
N LYS A 254 1.28 19.22 -10.36
CA LYS A 254 1.40 18.33 -9.19
C LYS A 254 0.06 17.67 -8.85
N ARG A 255 -1.04 18.43 -8.75
CA ARG A 255 -2.40 17.87 -8.52
C ARG A 255 -2.86 16.94 -9.64
N LYS A 256 -2.48 17.19 -10.91
CA LYS A 256 -2.77 16.28 -12.04
C LYS A 256 -2.00 14.96 -11.90
N GLN A 257 -0.71 15.02 -11.56
CA GLN A 257 0.14 13.85 -11.32
C GLN A 257 -0.33 13.05 -10.10
N GLU A 258 -0.68 13.73 -9.00
CA GLU A 258 -1.25 13.14 -7.78
C GLU A 258 -2.58 12.45 -8.06
N LYS A 259 -3.52 13.10 -8.76
CA LYS A 259 -4.81 12.49 -9.14
C LYS A 259 -4.64 11.33 -10.13
N ALA A 260 -3.63 11.38 -11.01
CA ALA A 260 -3.26 10.26 -11.86
C ALA A 260 -2.66 9.09 -11.06
N ARG A 261 -1.76 9.37 -10.09
CA ARG A 261 -1.17 8.37 -9.19
C ARG A 261 -2.22 7.70 -8.31
N ALA A 262 -3.17 8.47 -7.76
CA ALA A 262 -4.30 7.94 -6.98
C ALA A 262 -5.24 7.07 -7.85
N LYS A 263 -5.47 7.44 -9.12
CA LYS A 263 -6.22 6.62 -10.07
C LYS A 263 -5.48 5.33 -10.43
N ALA A 264 -4.17 5.40 -10.65
CA ALA A 264 -3.32 4.24 -10.95
C ALA A 264 -3.20 3.28 -9.76
N LEU A 265 -3.15 3.81 -8.53
CA LEU A 265 -3.14 3.05 -7.27
C LEU A 265 -4.51 2.42 -6.93
N GLY A 266 -5.50 2.52 -7.82
CA GLY A 266 -6.79 1.83 -7.68
C GLY A 266 -7.83 2.52 -6.79
N LEU A 267 -7.51 3.64 -6.12
CA LEU A 267 -8.48 4.37 -5.28
C LEU A 267 -9.65 4.99 -6.08
N GLY A 268 -9.57 4.97 -7.42
CA GLY A 268 -10.65 5.36 -8.33
C GLY A 268 -11.43 4.19 -8.95
N GLN A 269 -11.19 2.95 -8.52
CA GLN A 269 -12.01 1.81 -8.96
C GLN A 269 -13.44 1.97 -8.42
N LYS A 270 -14.42 1.89 -9.32
CA LYS A 270 -15.82 1.78 -8.88
C LYS A 270 -15.99 0.41 -8.23
N ALA A 271 -16.64 0.36 -7.07
CA ALA A 271 -16.90 -0.90 -6.39
C ALA A 271 -17.56 -1.90 -7.35
N GLU A 272 -17.02 -3.12 -7.39
CA GLU A 272 -17.55 -4.19 -8.23
C GLU A 272 -18.98 -4.54 -7.81
N LYS A 273 -19.79 -5.05 -8.74
CA LYS A 273 -21.18 -5.42 -8.48
C LYS A 273 -21.24 -6.68 -7.59
N GLN A 274 -21.14 -6.46 -6.28
CA GLN A 274 -21.21 -7.53 -5.30
C GLN A 274 -22.64 -8.09 -5.20
N VAL A 275 -22.85 -9.27 -5.77
CA VAL A 275 -24.08 -10.05 -5.56
C VAL A 275 -24.06 -10.64 -4.14
N ARG A 276 -25.21 -10.60 -3.47
CA ARG A 276 -25.48 -11.27 -2.19
C ARG A 276 -26.81 -11.97 -2.28
N ASP A 277 -26.86 -13.24 -1.90
CA ASP A 277 -28.12 -13.95 -1.70
C ASP A 277 -28.75 -13.53 -0.38
N VAL A 278 -30.03 -13.14 -0.40
CA VAL A 278 -30.77 -12.72 0.79
C VAL A 278 -31.99 -13.61 0.97
N GLN A 279 -32.06 -14.31 2.11
CA GLN A 279 -33.23 -15.09 2.48
C GLN A 279 -34.36 -14.17 2.97
N LEU A 280 -35.54 -14.31 2.37
CA LEU A 280 -36.72 -13.47 2.62
C LEU A 280 -37.87 -14.32 3.19
N PRO A 281 -38.59 -13.84 4.21
CA PRO A 281 -39.90 -14.35 4.61
C PRO A 281 -41.00 -13.84 3.67
N GLU A 282 -42.22 -14.35 3.82
CA GLU A 282 -43.39 -13.97 3.01
C GLU A 282 -43.77 -12.48 3.14
N THR A 283 -43.53 -11.87 4.31
CA THR A 283 -43.73 -10.43 4.56
C THR A 283 -42.50 -9.84 5.25
N ILE A 284 -42.01 -8.71 4.75
CA ILE A 284 -40.78 -8.04 5.22
C ILE A 284 -40.89 -6.53 5.11
N VAL A 285 -40.33 -5.78 6.06
CA VAL A 285 -40.28 -4.31 6.01
C VAL A 285 -39.02 -3.84 5.26
N ILE A 286 -39.08 -2.70 4.56
CA ILE A 286 -37.93 -2.16 3.80
C ILE A 286 -36.70 -1.91 4.70
N SER A 287 -36.93 -1.47 5.94
CA SER A 287 -35.89 -1.28 6.94
C SER A 287 -35.16 -2.59 7.27
N GLU A 288 -35.89 -3.71 7.37
CA GLU A 288 -35.31 -5.05 7.54
C GLU A 288 -34.61 -5.55 6.27
N LEU A 289 -35.22 -5.36 5.09
CA LEU A 289 -34.63 -5.76 3.81
C LEU A 289 -33.28 -5.06 3.56
N ALA A 290 -33.22 -3.74 3.80
CA ALA A 290 -32.01 -2.95 3.68
C ALA A 290 -30.91 -3.44 4.64
N ASN A 291 -31.27 -3.75 5.90
CA ASN A 291 -30.35 -4.33 6.88
C ASN A 291 -29.83 -5.71 6.45
N ARG A 292 -30.68 -6.58 5.90
CA ARG A 292 -30.26 -7.91 5.36
C ARG A 292 -29.35 -7.78 4.13
N MET A 293 -29.58 -6.80 3.27
CA MET A 293 -28.73 -6.51 2.10
C MET A 293 -27.41 -5.80 2.48
N ALA A 294 -27.31 -5.24 3.68
CA ALA A 294 -26.30 -4.27 4.10
C ALA A 294 -26.26 -3.00 3.20
N GLU A 295 -27.42 -2.59 2.67
CA GLU A 295 -27.59 -1.40 1.84
C GLU A 295 -28.39 -0.30 2.56
N ARG A 296 -28.43 0.91 1.98
CA ARG A 296 -29.22 2.01 2.53
C ARG A 296 -30.68 1.88 2.08
N ALA A 297 -31.63 1.94 3.01
CA ALA A 297 -33.06 1.89 2.73
C ALA A 297 -33.52 2.85 1.61
N ALA A 298 -33.00 4.08 1.56
CA ALA A 298 -33.32 5.05 0.51
C ALA A 298 -32.88 4.63 -0.92
N ASP A 299 -31.92 3.73 -1.05
CA ASP A 299 -31.47 3.19 -2.34
C ASP A 299 -32.25 1.91 -2.71
N VAL A 300 -32.71 1.14 -1.71
CA VAL A 300 -33.68 0.03 -1.87
C VAL A 300 -35.07 0.56 -2.28
N VAL A 301 -35.58 1.61 -1.64
CA VAL A 301 -36.84 2.29 -2.05
C VAL A 301 -36.75 2.74 -3.52
N LYS A 302 -35.60 3.29 -3.91
CA LYS A 302 -35.34 3.78 -5.28
C LYS A 302 -35.30 2.67 -6.32
N SER A 303 -34.81 1.47 -5.97
CA SER A 303 -34.85 0.31 -6.88
C SER A 303 -36.26 -0.27 -6.99
N LEU A 304 -37.00 -0.39 -5.87
CA LEU A 304 -38.42 -0.80 -5.86
C LEU A 304 -39.30 0.14 -6.70
N MET A 305 -39.16 1.46 -6.50
CA MET A 305 -39.88 2.48 -7.31
C MET A 305 -39.54 2.36 -8.81
N LYS A 306 -38.28 2.07 -9.17
CA LYS A 306 -37.88 1.84 -10.56
C LYS A 306 -38.50 0.57 -11.16
N MET A 307 -38.84 -0.42 -10.32
CA MET A 307 -39.56 -1.63 -10.69
C MET A 307 -41.10 -1.48 -10.61
N GLY A 308 -41.60 -0.24 -10.45
CA GLY A 308 -43.04 0.08 -10.40
C GLY A 308 -43.67 -0.05 -9.01
N MET A 309 -42.94 -0.53 -8.01
CA MET A 309 -43.42 -0.67 -6.63
C MET A 309 -43.16 0.62 -5.85
N MET A 310 -44.16 1.49 -5.77
CA MET A 310 -44.09 2.67 -4.88
C MET A 310 -44.38 2.26 -3.44
N VAL A 311 -43.34 2.26 -2.60
CA VAL A 311 -43.42 1.83 -1.19
C VAL A 311 -42.64 2.83 -0.31
N THR A 312 -43.18 3.15 0.87
CA THR A 312 -42.59 4.08 1.84
C THR A 312 -41.72 3.35 2.86
N MET A 313 -40.70 4.04 3.39
CA MET A 313 -39.92 3.54 4.51
C MET A 313 -40.72 3.69 5.81
N ASN A 314 -41.02 2.56 6.44
CA ASN A 314 -41.61 2.43 7.77
C ASN A 314 -40.55 1.88 8.75
#